data_AF-A0A8H4SXN6-F1
#
_entry.id   AF-A0A8H4SXN6-F1
#
_cell.length_a   1.000
_cell.length_b   1.000
_cell.length_c   1.000
_cell.angle_alpha   90.00
_cell.angle_beta   90.00
_cell.angle_gamma   90.00
#
_symmetry.space_group_name_H-M   'P 1'
#
loop_
_entity.id
_entity.type
_entity.pdbx_description
1 polymer ?
#
loop_
_entity_poly.entity_id
_entity_poly.type
_entity_poly.pdbx_seq_one_letter_code
_entity_poly.pdbx_strand_id
1 'polypeptide(L)'
;MHRTLSGLVAVFGVAFASLQAPENSAGDLDKRSALLRRYEGGFAPTLQIQNPVLTSKWVEDSDFVQVLEMTIYNNHSVNYLTLADTLNVTLTSDSLVLVQPATLTRLAPKQSAIVQIGVKNKSGVARGSKCSGTVVATYGQAYGVKNTTQAFTGTCGIPDYQANSASINFHQSPEWFNNAKFGIFIHWGIYSVPAYGSVKPNEDYAEWYWCRMNDPNYKTKTYQYHAETYGKNFKYDQFMSNFSDAGYDPKEWVDLFAEAGARYMVPVTSFSLFNTSDAISKRSSMHYGPKRDLTGALLDAAAQYQPHIRRGTYFSLPEWFNPAYAKYKNPTSTWGGGCFGFNDTNPYDGSTVEYTGYVPVKDFVTDIQLPQMRELAYNYNTEIMWCDIGGPNNSTIFMSEWLNWARTQGRQISFNSRCGLKGDFSTPEYRTNGGTVVSKWETNRGMDPFSFGYNYQTPDNQYLDGNAIVQSLVDTVSKNGNFLLDIGPTHNGSIPQIMQKGLRDAGSWILPHGEAIYDTRYWSATPGTGNLRYTTTDGAFYIFYKTQPPSTLTITDPIPWLPGDTVTALGGSANGTVIPTQRTSSGLVLQIPQAAISGDKYVWCFKVSYTSKW
;
A
#
# COMPACT_ATOMS: atom_id res chain seq x y z
N MET A 1 39.47 5.60 -81.79
CA MET A 1 39.73 4.33 -81.09
C MET A 1 38.44 3.50 -81.21
N HIS A 2 38.35 2.67 -82.26
CA HIS A 2 38.35 1.19 -82.16
C HIS A 2 37.24 0.67 -81.22
N ARG A 3 36.30 -0.19 -81.63
CA ARG A 3 36.08 -0.96 -82.87
C ARG A 3 34.73 -1.69 -82.63
N THR A 4 33.86 -1.77 -83.66
CA THR A 4 33.16 -2.97 -84.19
C THR A 4 32.62 -4.04 -83.22
N LEU A 5 31.55 -4.81 -83.42
CA LEU A 5 30.49 -5.07 -84.41
C LEU A 5 29.69 -6.25 -83.77
N SER A 6 28.40 -6.43 -84.11
CA SER A 6 27.74 -7.73 -84.42
C SER A 6 27.79 -8.89 -83.39
N GLY A 7 26.78 -9.71 -83.15
CA GLY A 7 25.53 -10.03 -83.85
C GLY A 7 25.01 -11.39 -83.34
N LEU A 8 23.91 -11.84 -83.95
CA LEU A 8 23.30 -13.19 -83.93
C LEU A 8 22.49 -13.67 -82.70
N VAL A 9 21.16 -13.57 -82.87
CA VAL A 9 20.14 -14.64 -82.90
C VAL A 9 20.57 -16.08 -82.49
N ALA A 10 19.90 -16.67 -81.49
CA ALA A 10 19.16 -17.95 -81.63
C ALA A 10 18.40 -18.39 -80.34
N VAL A 11 17.11 -18.65 -80.56
CA VAL A 11 16.07 -19.45 -79.87
C VAL A 11 16.52 -20.61 -78.96
N PHE A 12 15.87 -20.82 -77.80
CA PHE A 12 15.19 -22.08 -77.36
C PHE A 12 14.56 -21.97 -75.94
N GLY A 13 13.23 -22.14 -75.87
CA GLY A 13 12.50 -23.13 -75.03
C GLY A 13 12.56 -23.17 -73.49
N VAL A 14 11.38 -22.94 -72.89
CA VAL A 14 10.71 -23.70 -71.79
C VAL A 14 11.18 -23.54 -70.33
N ALA A 15 10.31 -22.99 -69.47
CA ALA A 15 9.63 -23.72 -68.37
C ALA A 15 8.71 -22.80 -67.54
N PHE A 16 7.42 -23.11 -67.51
CA PHE A 16 6.44 -22.57 -66.55
C PHE A 16 6.62 -23.28 -65.20
N ALA A 17 6.74 -22.53 -64.11
CA ALA A 17 6.52 -23.03 -62.75
C ALA A 17 5.64 -22.04 -61.99
N SER A 18 4.41 -22.46 -61.73
CA SER A 18 3.45 -21.79 -60.85
C SER A 18 3.91 -21.93 -59.40
N LEU A 19 4.17 -20.81 -58.72
CA LEU A 19 4.33 -20.78 -57.27
C LEU A 19 2.99 -20.39 -56.63
N GLN A 20 2.32 -21.41 -56.09
CA GLN A 20 1.14 -21.28 -55.24
C GLN A 20 1.48 -20.46 -53.98
N ALA A 21 0.59 -19.54 -53.64
CA ALA A 21 0.58 -18.85 -52.35
C ALA A 21 0.34 -19.89 -51.22
N PRO A 22 0.99 -19.76 -50.05
CA PRO A 22 0.76 -20.67 -48.95
C PRO A 22 -0.67 -20.48 -48.40
N GLU A 23 -1.39 -21.59 -48.32
CA GLU A 23 -2.72 -21.69 -47.73
C GLU A 23 -2.71 -21.18 -46.28
N ASN A 24 -3.53 -20.16 -46.01
CA ASN A 24 -3.87 -19.74 -44.67
C ASN A 24 -4.60 -20.89 -43.96
N SER A 25 -4.05 -21.36 -42.84
CA SER A 25 -4.76 -22.32 -41.98
C SER A 25 -6.02 -21.65 -41.40
N ALA A 26 -7.16 -22.33 -41.54
CA ALA A 26 -8.49 -21.84 -41.19
C ALA A 26 -8.70 -21.50 -39.70
N GLY A 27 -7.69 -21.71 -38.83
CA GLY A 27 -7.75 -21.39 -37.40
C GLY A 27 -7.42 -19.92 -37.05
N ASP A 28 -6.71 -19.19 -37.91
CA ASP A 28 -6.24 -17.82 -37.61
C ASP A 28 -7.25 -16.74 -38.06
N LEU A 29 -8.12 -17.09 -39.01
CA LEU A 29 -9.24 -16.25 -39.46
C LEU A 29 -10.39 -16.19 -38.45
N ASP A 30 -10.53 -17.15 -37.55
CA ASP A 30 -11.68 -17.20 -36.63
C ASP A 30 -11.54 -16.25 -35.43
N LYS A 31 -10.30 -16.02 -34.95
CA LYS A 31 -10.03 -15.02 -33.89
C LYS A 31 -10.01 -13.58 -34.44
N ARG A 32 -9.46 -13.36 -35.64
CA ARG A 32 -9.55 -12.06 -36.33
C ARG A 32 -10.99 -11.71 -36.68
N SER A 33 -11.80 -12.67 -37.12
CA SER A 33 -13.22 -12.44 -37.41
C SER A 33 -14.06 -12.25 -36.15
N ALA A 34 -13.74 -12.86 -35.01
CA ALA A 34 -14.44 -12.58 -33.74
C ALA A 34 -14.24 -11.13 -33.25
N LEU A 35 -13.04 -10.56 -33.45
CA LEU A 35 -12.73 -9.16 -33.11
C LEU A 35 -13.35 -8.13 -34.08
N LEU A 36 -13.56 -8.49 -35.36
CA LEU A 36 -14.23 -7.64 -36.36
C LEU A 36 -15.77 -7.72 -36.28
N ARG A 37 -16.33 -8.85 -35.83
CA ARG A 37 -17.79 -9.13 -35.85
C ARG A 37 -18.64 -8.20 -34.98
N ARG A 38 -18.08 -7.51 -33.98
CA ARG A 38 -18.90 -6.70 -33.07
C ARG A 38 -19.51 -5.47 -33.72
N TYR A 39 -18.75 -4.79 -34.59
CA TYR A 39 -19.20 -3.57 -35.25
C TYR A 39 -20.29 -3.83 -36.32
N GLU A 40 -20.34 -5.04 -36.89
CA GLU A 40 -21.24 -5.37 -38.01
C GLU A 40 -22.40 -6.32 -37.64
N GLY A 41 -22.40 -6.90 -36.42
CA GLY A 41 -23.47 -7.79 -35.94
C GLY A 41 -23.34 -8.26 -34.49
N GLY A 42 -22.65 -7.48 -33.64
CA GLY A 42 -22.31 -7.87 -32.27
C GLY A 42 -23.48 -8.00 -31.31
N PHE A 43 -23.29 -8.81 -30.27
CA PHE A 43 -24.17 -8.88 -29.11
C PHE A 43 -23.50 -8.17 -27.92
N ALA A 44 -24.30 -7.64 -26.98
CA ALA A 44 -23.80 -7.18 -25.68
C ALA A 44 -23.04 -8.32 -24.94
N PRO A 45 -22.07 -8.00 -24.06
CA PRO A 45 -21.45 -9.01 -23.21
C PRO A 45 -22.48 -9.66 -22.25
N THR A 46 -22.06 -10.68 -21.52
CA THR A 46 -22.88 -11.31 -20.48
C THR A 46 -22.25 -10.99 -19.14
N LEU A 47 -22.85 -10.06 -18.40
CA LEU A 47 -22.34 -9.64 -17.10
C LEU A 47 -23.09 -10.32 -15.95
N GLN A 48 -22.35 -10.59 -14.88
CA GLN A 48 -22.88 -11.10 -13.62
C GLN A 48 -22.45 -10.18 -12.48
N ILE A 49 -23.38 -9.85 -11.60
CA ILE A 49 -23.08 -9.20 -10.32
C ILE A 49 -22.79 -10.30 -9.30
N GLN A 50 -21.68 -10.20 -8.59
CA GLN A 50 -21.25 -11.15 -7.58
C GLN A 50 -21.02 -10.42 -6.26
N ASN A 51 -21.44 -11.05 -5.16
CA ASN A 51 -21.17 -10.64 -3.79
C ASN A 51 -21.42 -9.14 -3.48
N PRO A 52 -22.60 -8.57 -3.78
CA PRO A 52 -22.93 -7.23 -3.31
C PRO A 52 -22.98 -7.18 -1.77
N VAL A 53 -22.19 -6.28 -1.18
CA VAL A 53 -22.03 -6.13 0.27
C VAL A 53 -22.17 -4.66 0.66
N LEU A 54 -23.04 -4.37 1.63
CA LEU A 54 -23.06 -3.09 2.34
C LEU A 54 -21.83 -3.04 3.25
N THR A 55 -20.89 -2.15 2.91
CA THR A 55 -19.60 -2.05 3.60
C THR A 55 -19.71 -1.17 4.85
N SER A 56 -18.67 -1.19 5.69
CA SER A 56 -18.50 -0.18 6.73
C SER A 56 -17.93 1.14 6.20
N LYS A 57 -17.62 1.23 4.90
CA LYS A 57 -16.98 2.39 4.28
C LYS A 57 -18.04 3.42 3.89
N TRP A 58 -17.64 4.68 3.90
CA TRP A 58 -18.44 5.76 3.33
C TRP A 58 -17.58 6.68 2.46
N VAL A 59 -18.22 7.45 1.60
CA VAL A 59 -17.54 8.49 0.82
C VAL A 59 -17.14 9.62 1.78
N GLU A 60 -15.84 9.92 1.90
CA GLU A 60 -15.38 11.04 2.73
C GLU A 60 -16.00 12.37 2.27
N ASP A 61 -16.14 13.32 3.20
CA ASP A 61 -16.79 14.63 2.99
C ASP A 61 -18.25 14.57 2.50
N SER A 62 -18.86 13.39 2.54
CA SER A 62 -20.30 13.21 2.32
C SER A 62 -21.05 13.10 3.65
N ASP A 63 -22.37 13.31 3.62
CA ASP A 63 -23.25 12.99 4.73
C ASP A 63 -23.49 11.47 4.82
N PHE A 64 -22.42 10.75 5.20
CA PHE A 64 -22.32 9.30 5.38
C PHE A 64 -22.94 8.46 4.25
N VAL A 65 -22.61 8.80 3.00
CA VAL A 65 -22.96 7.97 1.85
C VAL A 65 -22.22 6.64 1.96
N GLN A 66 -22.95 5.60 2.39
CA GLN A 66 -22.41 4.27 2.60
C GLN A 66 -22.07 3.63 1.26
N VAL A 67 -20.94 2.93 1.19
CA VAL A 67 -20.52 2.22 -0.01
C VAL A 67 -21.15 0.83 -0.04
N LEU A 68 -21.87 0.52 -1.11
CA LEU A 68 -22.23 -0.85 -1.50
C LEU A 68 -21.22 -1.31 -2.56
N GLU A 69 -20.43 -2.32 -2.22
CA GLU A 69 -19.39 -2.87 -3.08
C GLU A 69 -19.82 -4.21 -3.67
N MET A 70 -19.45 -4.46 -4.93
CA MET A 70 -19.70 -5.72 -5.61
C MET A 70 -18.62 -6.03 -6.64
N THR A 71 -18.61 -7.26 -7.13
CA THR A 71 -17.78 -7.66 -8.27
C THR A 71 -18.67 -7.78 -9.51
N ILE A 72 -18.31 -7.10 -10.60
CA ILE A 72 -18.90 -7.34 -11.92
C ILE A 72 -17.98 -8.29 -12.67
N TYR A 73 -18.51 -9.44 -13.08
CA TYR A 73 -17.80 -10.46 -13.85
C TYR A 73 -18.36 -10.54 -15.27
N ASN A 74 -17.48 -10.45 -16.26
CA ASN A 74 -17.85 -10.68 -17.65
C ASN A 74 -17.76 -12.18 -17.96
N ASN A 75 -18.90 -12.87 -17.89
CA ASN A 75 -18.98 -14.30 -18.19
C ASN A 75 -19.07 -14.60 -19.69
N HIS A 76 -19.04 -13.59 -20.57
CA HIS A 76 -19.00 -13.84 -22.00
C HIS A 76 -17.71 -14.55 -22.41
N SER A 77 -17.74 -15.33 -23.50
CA SER A 77 -16.56 -16.02 -24.04
C SER A 77 -15.65 -15.09 -24.85
N VAL A 78 -16.25 -14.20 -25.66
CA VAL A 78 -15.52 -13.33 -26.60
C VAL A 78 -15.76 -11.81 -26.47
N ASN A 79 -16.95 -11.35 -26.06
CA ASN A 79 -17.30 -9.93 -26.09
C ASN A 79 -16.82 -9.18 -24.84
N TYR A 80 -16.25 -8.00 -25.07
CA TYR A 80 -15.84 -7.06 -24.05
C TYR A 80 -17.04 -6.19 -23.63
N LEU A 81 -17.04 -5.73 -22.39
CA LEU A 81 -17.72 -4.48 -22.04
C LEU A 81 -16.84 -3.31 -22.53
N THR A 82 -17.43 -2.37 -23.27
CA THR A 82 -16.75 -1.19 -23.84
C THR A 82 -17.63 0.06 -23.71
N LEU A 83 -17.11 1.20 -24.18
CA LEU A 83 -17.86 2.47 -24.22
C LEU A 83 -19.19 2.39 -25.00
N ALA A 84 -19.37 1.40 -25.88
CA ALA A 84 -20.63 1.20 -26.61
C ALA A 84 -21.75 0.61 -25.73
N ASP A 85 -21.41 -0.03 -24.61
CA ASP A 85 -22.37 -0.74 -23.76
C ASP A 85 -22.85 0.04 -22.55
N THR A 86 -22.28 1.22 -22.27
CA THR A 86 -22.63 2.11 -21.14
C THR A 86 -23.18 1.36 -19.92
N LEU A 87 -22.29 0.68 -19.17
CA LEU A 87 -22.71 0.01 -17.94
C LEU A 87 -23.15 1.06 -16.92
N ASN A 88 -24.38 0.91 -16.43
CA ASN A 88 -24.90 1.67 -15.29
C ASN A 88 -25.33 0.71 -14.19
N VAL A 89 -24.73 0.85 -13.01
CA VAL A 89 -25.05 0.06 -11.82
C VAL A 89 -25.87 0.90 -10.85
N THR A 90 -27.05 0.39 -10.50
CA THR A 90 -28.05 1.03 -9.65
C THR A 90 -28.59 0.03 -8.63
N LEU A 91 -29.55 0.45 -7.79
CA LEU A 91 -30.22 -0.45 -6.86
C LEU A 91 -31.72 -0.13 -6.72
N THR A 92 -32.48 -1.15 -6.38
CA THR A 92 -33.86 -1.04 -5.87
C THR A 92 -33.91 -1.59 -4.45
N SER A 93 -34.46 -0.83 -3.51
CA SER A 93 -34.60 -1.24 -2.10
C SER A 93 -35.74 -0.48 -1.44
N ASP A 94 -36.40 -1.12 -0.48
CA ASP A 94 -37.38 -0.45 0.38
C ASP A 94 -36.70 0.43 1.43
N SER A 95 -35.48 0.09 1.82
CA SER A 95 -34.76 0.73 2.93
C SER A 95 -33.69 1.73 2.50
N LEU A 96 -33.22 1.65 1.25
CA LEU A 96 -32.10 2.44 0.75
C LEU A 96 -32.49 3.29 -0.46
N VAL A 97 -31.85 4.44 -0.59
CA VAL A 97 -31.86 5.29 -1.79
C VAL A 97 -30.47 5.30 -2.40
N LEU A 98 -30.40 5.12 -3.72
CA LEU A 98 -29.17 5.31 -4.49
C LEU A 98 -28.86 6.81 -4.56
N VAL A 99 -27.63 7.19 -4.21
CA VAL A 99 -27.18 8.59 -4.32
C VAL A 99 -26.00 8.74 -5.27
N GLN A 100 -25.22 7.68 -5.48
CA GLN A 100 -24.09 7.67 -6.41
C GLN A 100 -24.11 6.37 -7.23
N PRO A 101 -24.54 6.39 -8.50
CA PRO A 101 -24.42 5.24 -9.39
C PRO A 101 -22.96 4.99 -9.74
N ALA A 102 -22.70 3.82 -10.35
CA ALA A 102 -21.38 3.46 -10.84
C ALA A 102 -21.41 3.05 -12.30
N THR A 103 -20.33 3.34 -12.99
CA THR A 103 -20.08 2.93 -14.37
C THR A 103 -18.85 2.05 -14.45
N LEU A 104 -18.70 1.35 -15.57
CA LEU A 104 -17.46 0.67 -15.92
C LEU A 104 -17.23 0.80 -17.43
N THR A 105 -16.05 1.26 -17.80
CA THR A 105 -15.70 1.55 -19.20
C THR A 105 -15.22 0.32 -19.94
N ARG A 106 -14.49 -0.58 -19.26
CA ARG A 106 -13.83 -1.73 -19.87
C ARG A 106 -13.92 -2.96 -18.97
N LEU A 107 -14.34 -4.09 -19.55
CA LEU A 107 -14.17 -5.39 -18.91
C LEU A 107 -14.02 -6.51 -19.95
N ALA A 108 -12.85 -7.12 -20.00
CA ALA A 108 -12.58 -8.18 -20.97
C ALA A 108 -13.32 -9.48 -20.61
N PRO A 109 -13.51 -10.40 -21.58
CA PRO A 109 -14.07 -11.72 -21.32
C PRO A 109 -13.35 -12.44 -20.18
N LYS A 110 -14.12 -13.09 -19.31
CA LYS A 110 -13.61 -13.87 -18.17
C LYS A 110 -12.82 -13.06 -17.14
N GLN A 111 -12.97 -11.74 -17.13
CA GLN A 111 -12.38 -10.85 -16.11
C GLN A 111 -13.45 -10.27 -15.18
N SER A 112 -12.98 -9.79 -14.04
CA SER A 112 -13.80 -9.15 -13.02
C SER A 112 -13.25 -7.80 -12.59
N ALA A 113 -14.15 -6.89 -12.22
CA ALA A 113 -13.84 -5.59 -11.65
C ALA A 113 -14.65 -5.35 -10.38
N ILE A 114 -14.03 -4.72 -9.38
CA ILE A 114 -14.73 -4.20 -8.20
C ILE A 114 -15.45 -2.91 -8.61
N VAL A 115 -16.75 -2.84 -8.30
CA VAL A 115 -17.61 -1.69 -8.58
C VAL A 115 -18.28 -1.27 -7.28
N GLN A 116 -18.40 0.04 -7.07
CA GLN A 116 -18.92 0.63 -5.83
C GLN A 116 -20.00 1.66 -6.14
N ILE A 117 -21.18 1.52 -5.55
CA ILE A 117 -22.25 2.54 -5.59
C ILE A 117 -22.43 3.14 -4.19
N GLY A 118 -22.86 4.39 -4.13
CA GLY A 118 -23.16 5.10 -2.90
C GLY A 118 -24.65 5.07 -2.56
N VAL A 119 -24.97 4.76 -1.31
CA VAL A 119 -26.34 4.60 -0.82
C VAL A 119 -26.57 5.39 0.46
N LYS A 120 -27.82 5.79 0.70
CA LYS A 120 -28.28 6.32 1.99
C LYS A 120 -29.50 5.57 2.48
N ASN A 121 -29.69 5.56 3.79
CA ASN A 121 -30.94 5.12 4.40
C ASN A 121 -32.09 6.02 3.94
N LYS A 122 -33.24 5.43 3.61
CA LYS A 122 -34.48 6.19 3.45
C LYS A 122 -34.93 6.77 4.79
N SER A 123 -35.78 7.79 4.72
CA SER A 123 -36.42 8.37 5.90
C SER A 123 -37.12 7.29 6.72
N GLY A 124 -36.92 7.31 8.04
CA GLY A 124 -37.47 6.33 8.99
C GLY A 124 -36.64 5.04 9.15
N VAL A 125 -35.61 4.80 8.32
CA VAL A 125 -34.74 3.62 8.46
C VAL A 125 -33.55 3.95 9.37
N ALA A 126 -33.60 3.45 10.61
CA ALA A 126 -32.53 3.66 11.57
C ALA A 126 -31.21 3.01 11.12
N ARG A 127 -30.09 3.66 11.45
CA ARG A 127 -28.73 3.11 11.30
C ARG A 127 -28.60 1.79 12.07
N GLY A 128 -27.95 0.80 11.48
CA GLY A 128 -27.82 -0.53 12.07
C GLY A 128 -28.99 -1.48 11.79
N SER A 129 -30.06 -1.01 11.14
CA SER A 129 -31.18 -1.87 10.74
C SER A 129 -30.76 -2.89 9.70
N LYS A 130 -31.40 -4.06 9.71
CA LYS A 130 -31.28 -5.02 8.60
C LYS A 130 -31.94 -4.46 7.35
N CYS A 131 -31.25 -4.58 6.24
CA CYS A 131 -31.69 -4.09 4.94
C CYS A 131 -31.46 -5.12 3.85
N SER A 132 -32.28 -5.01 2.82
CA SER A 132 -32.19 -5.81 1.62
C SER A 132 -32.50 -4.97 0.40
N GLY A 133 -32.11 -5.47 -0.75
CA GLY A 133 -32.39 -4.85 -2.02
C GLY A 133 -31.86 -5.69 -3.17
N THR A 134 -31.98 -5.14 -4.36
CA THR A 134 -31.51 -5.75 -5.59
C THR A 134 -30.63 -4.74 -6.31
N VAL A 135 -29.37 -5.10 -6.52
CA VAL A 135 -28.49 -4.36 -7.43
C VAL A 135 -28.92 -4.67 -8.86
N VAL A 136 -28.97 -3.64 -9.70
CA VAL A 136 -29.33 -3.74 -11.11
C VAL A 136 -28.20 -3.15 -11.95
N ALA A 137 -27.62 -3.97 -12.82
CA ALA A 137 -26.66 -3.54 -13.82
C ALA A 137 -27.33 -3.55 -15.20
N THR A 138 -27.43 -2.37 -15.80
CA THR A 138 -28.02 -2.14 -17.12
C THR A 138 -26.91 -1.79 -18.12
N TYR A 139 -26.87 -2.46 -19.26
CA TYR A 139 -25.80 -2.28 -20.25
C TYR A 139 -26.25 -2.74 -21.65
N GLY A 140 -25.41 -2.52 -22.66
CA GLY A 140 -25.62 -3.00 -24.03
C GLY A 140 -26.58 -2.15 -24.86
N GLN A 141 -26.67 -0.85 -24.61
CA GLN A 141 -27.61 0.07 -25.28
C GLN A 141 -27.45 0.03 -26.82
N ALA A 142 -26.23 -0.18 -27.32
CA ALA A 142 -25.97 -0.33 -28.76
C ALA A 142 -26.41 -1.69 -29.35
N TYR A 143 -26.64 -2.72 -28.52
CA TYR A 143 -26.84 -4.11 -28.95
C TYR A 143 -28.07 -4.78 -28.32
N GLY A 144 -29.03 -3.96 -27.87
CA GLY A 144 -30.20 -4.39 -27.10
C GLY A 144 -29.92 -4.44 -25.61
N VAL A 145 -30.61 -3.56 -24.86
CA VAL A 145 -30.43 -3.38 -23.42
C VAL A 145 -30.56 -4.72 -22.68
N LYS A 146 -29.54 -5.03 -21.90
CA LYS A 146 -29.49 -6.17 -20.98
C LYS A 146 -29.55 -5.67 -19.55
N ASN A 147 -30.19 -6.46 -18.71
CA ASN A 147 -30.23 -6.25 -17.27
C ASN A 147 -29.75 -7.52 -16.58
N THR A 148 -28.82 -7.37 -15.64
CA THR A 148 -28.46 -8.43 -14.70
C THR A 148 -28.71 -7.90 -13.29
N THR A 149 -29.22 -8.77 -12.41
CA THR A 149 -29.66 -8.37 -11.08
C THR A 149 -29.12 -9.33 -10.04
N GLN A 150 -28.79 -8.81 -8.86
CA GLN A 150 -28.39 -9.63 -7.72
C GLN A 150 -28.98 -9.07 -6.44
N ALA A 151 -29.67 -9.93 -5.69
CA ALA A 151 -30.19 -9.60 -4.38
C ALA A 151 -29.05 -9.52 -3.35
N PHE A 152 -29.21 -8.64 -2.37
CA PHE A 152 -28.30 -8.50 -1.23
C PHE A 152 -29.08 -8.32 0.07
N THR A 153 -28.40 -8.64 1.17
CA THR A 153 -28.83 -8.26 2.52
C THR A 153 -27.62 -7.69 3.27
N GLY A 154 -27.87 -6.83 4.25
CA GLY A 154 -26.80 -6.26 5.06
C GLY A 154 -27.33 -5.27 6.09
N THR A 155 -26.44 -4.40 6.56
CA THR A 155 -26.74 -3.41 7.59
C THR A 155 -26.83 -2.03 6.96
N CYS A 156 -27.99 -1.38 7.09
CA CYS A 156 -28.20 -0.01 6.61
C CYS A 156 -27.44 1.02 7.44
N GLY A 157 -26.63 1.83 6.78
CA GLY A 157 -25.70 2.73 7.44
C GLY A 157 -24.64 1.96 8.23
N ILE A 158 -23.85 2.69 9.00
CA ILE A 158 -22.73 2.13 9.75
C ILE A 158 -23.12 2.04 11.23
N PRO A 159 -23.40 0.84 11.78
CA PRO A 159 -23.83 0.71 13.17
C PRO A 159 -22.75 1.20 14.14
N ASP A 160 -23.15 1.45 15.39
CA ASP A 160 -22.16 1.71 16.44
C ASP A 160 -21.39 0.44 16.77
N TYR A 161 -20.06 0.57 16.77
CA TYR A 161 -19.15 -0.49 17.13
C TYR A 161 -19.28 -0.80 18.62
N GLN A 162 -19.46 -2.08 18.93
CA GLN A 162 -19.50 -2.59 20.30
C GLN A 162 -18.12 -3.15 20.67
N ALA A 163 -17.81 -3.19 21.97
CA ALA A 163 -16.53 -3.67 22.51
C ALA A 163 -16.38 -5.21 22.43
N ASN A 164 -16.54 -5.78 21.24
CA ASN A 164 -16.31 -7.18 20.94
C ASN A 164 -15.79 -7.36 19.50
N SER A 165 -15.03 -8.42 19.28
CA SER A 165 -14.35 -8.65 18.00
C SER A 165 -15.32 -8.83 16.83
N ALA A 166 -16.50 -9.40 17.03
CA ALA A 166 -17.47 -9.58 15.95
C ALA A 166 -17.95 -8.23 15.38
N SER A 167 -18.23 -7.26 16.27
CA SER A 167 -18.62 -5.91 15.86
C SER A 167 -17.47 -5.16 15.18
N ILE A 168 -16.25 -5.26 15.72
CA ILE A 168 -15.10 -4.49 15.22
C ILE A 168 -14.57 -5.06 13.91
N ASN A 169 -14.57 -6.39 13.76
CA ASN A 169 -14.12 -7.06 12.54
C ASN A 169 -15.05 -6.82 11.32
N PHE A 170 -16.20 -6.16 11.52
CA PHE A 170 -17.02 -5.63 10.43
C PHE A 170 -16.41 -4.38 9.80
N HIS A 171 -15.57 -3.63 10.53
CA HIS A 171 -14.83 -2.50 9.97
C HIS A 171 -13.87 -2.98 8.87
N GLN A 172 -13.70 -2.15 7.85
CA GLN A 172 -12.91 -2.40 6.65
C GLN A 172 -12.03 -1.19 6.40
N SER A 173 -10.88 -1.42 5.75
CA SER A 173 -9.97 -0.35 5.37
C SER A 173 -10.67 0.71 4.51
N PRO A 174 -10.54 2.01 4.88
CA PRO A 174 -11.22 3.08 4.17
C PRO A 174 -10.59 3.31 2.79
N GLU A 175 -11.37 3.92 1.89
CA GLU A 175 -10.95 4.14 0.51
C GLU A 175 -9.68 5.00 0.39
N TRP A 176 -9.55 6.03 1.25
CA TRP A 176 -8.34 6.86 1.25
C TRP A 176 -7.08 6.02 1.50
N PHE A 177 -7.13 5.03 2.42
CA PHE A 177 -5.99 4.17 2.72
C PHE A 177 -5.72 3.22 1.56
N ASN A 178 -6.79 2.65 0.98
CA ASN A 178 -6.67 1.78 -0.19
C ASN A 178 -6.07 2.50 -1.40
N ASN A 179 -6.31 3.80 -1.53
CA ASN A 179 -5.84 4.65 -2.60
C ASN A 179 -4.45 5.27 -2.36
N ALA A 180 -4.01 5.34 -1.10
CA ALA A 180 -2.78 6.02 -0.71
C ALA A 180 -1.49 5.34 -1.23
N LYS A 181 -1.47 4.00 -1.24
CA LYS A 181 -0.39 3.11 -1.76
C LYS A 181 0.99 3.20 -1.10
N PHE A 182 1.48 4.39 -0.81
CA PHE A 182 2.83 4.63 -0.32
C PHE A 182 2.82 5.51 0.91
N GLY A 183 3.52 5.09 1.97
CA GLY A 183 3.66 5.84 3.20
C GLY A 183 5.05 5.72 3.80
N ILE A 184 5.35 6.60 4.76
CA ILE A 184 6.62 6.64 5.49
C ILE A 184 6.43 6.17 6.93
N PHE A 185 7.19 5.14 7.31
CA PHE A 185 7.36 4.72 8.70
C PHE A 185 8.56 5.46 9.29
N ILE A 186 8.54 5.76 10.59
CA ILE A 186 9.63 6.49 11.24
C ILE A 186 9.98 5.83 12.58
N HIS A 187 11.10 5.11 12.62
CA HIS A 187 11.69 4.59 13.86
C HIS A 187 12.75 5.54 14.39
N TRP A 188 12.29 6.46 15.24
CA TRP A 188 13.13 7.41 15.96
C TRP A 188 12.86 7.30 17.46
N GLY A 189 13.90 7.34 18.28
CA GLY A 189 13.76 7.27 19.73
C GLY A 189 15.12 7.19 20.42
N ILE A 190 15.14 6.86 21.71
CA ILE A 190 16.39 6.79 22.50
C ILE A 190 17.41 5.82 21.88
N TYR A 191 16.95 4.72 21.27
CA TYR A 191 17.81 3.74 20.59
C TYR A 191 18.60 4.34 19.41
N SER A 192 18.16 5.48 18.87
CA SER A 192 18.92 6.23 17.86
C SER A 192 20.20 6.88 18.40
N VAL A 193 20.37 6.96 19.74
CA VAL A 193 21.61 7.45 20.39
C VAL A 193 22.76 6.46 20.23
N PRO A 194 22.65 5.19 20.68
CA PRO A 194 23.69 4.21 20.41
C PRO A 194 23.74 3.82 18.92
N ALA A 195 22.62 3.92 18.20
CA ALA A 195 22.51 3.72 16.75
C ALA A 195 23.19 2.43 16.26
N TYR A 196 23.08 1.34 17.02
CA TYR A 196 23.86 0.13 16.77
C TYR A 196 22.96 -1.10 16.67
N GLY A 197 22.97 -1.70 15.48
CA GLY A 197 22.48 -3.05 15.23
C GLY A 197 23.58 -3.86 14.55
N SER A 198 23.63 -5.17 14.77
CA SER A 198 24.57 -6.01 14.03
C SER A 198 24.13 -6.12 12.57
N VAL A 199 25.07 -6.01 11.64
CA VAL A 199 24.87 -6.28 10.21
C VAL A 199 25.30 -7.72 9.90
N LYS A 200 25.35 -8.11 8.61
CA LYS A 200 25.77 -9.45 8.18
C LYS A 200 27.07 -9.93 8.86
N PRO A 201 27.16 -11.22 9.25
CA PRO A 201 26.19 -12.29 9.01
C PRO A 201 25.08 -12.43 10.08
N ASN A 202 25.16 -11.72 11.21
CA ASN A 202 24.23 -11.86 12.32
C ASN A 202 23.37 -10.59 12.47
N GLU A 203 22.50 -10.37 11.48
CA GLU A 203 21.64 -9.18 11.41
C GLU A 203 20.70 -9.07 12.61
N ASP A 204 20.58 -7.86 13.15
CA ASP A 204 19.61 -7.51 14.18
C ASP A 204 19.33 -6.01 14.21
N TYR A 205 18.12 -5.66 14.59
CA TYR A 205 17.58 -4.32 14.48
C TYR A 205 18.19 -3.37 15.53
N ALA A 206 18.56 -2.16 15.12
CA ALA A 206 19.18 -1.19 16.03
C ALA A 206 18.21 -0.70 17.12
N GLU A 207 16.90 -0.66 16.85
CA GLU A 207 15.90 -0.30 17.84
C GLU A 207 15.72 -1.34 18.95
N TRP A 208 16.24 -2.56 18.76
CA TRP A 208 16.25 -3.62 19.78
C TRP A 208 17.38 -3.48 20.80
N TYR A 209 18.20 -2.42 20.70
CA TYR A 209 19.42 -2.23 21.49
C TYR A 209 19.23 -2.49 23.00
N TRP A 210 18.18 -1.93 23.64
CA TRP A 210 17.96 -2.10 25.09
C TRP A 210 17.80 -3.57 25.49
N CYS A 211 17.09 -4.35 24.69
CA CYS A 211 16.95 -5.77 24.97
C CYS A 211 18.28 -6.51 24.73
N ARG A 212 18.98 -6.19 23.65
CA ARG A 212 20.23 -6.88 23.25
C ARG A 212 21.44 -6.57 24.11
N MET A 213 21.52 -5.35 24.65
CA MET A 213 22.58 -5.01 25.59
C MET A 213 22.46 -5.76 26.92
N ASN A 214 21.31 -6.42 27.17
CA ASN A 214 21.04 -7.22 28.36
C ASN A 214 21.18 -8.74 28.14
N ASP A 215 21.54 -9.19 26.94
CA ASP A 215 21.67 -10.62 26.62
C ASP A 215 23.09 -10.98 26.15
N PRO A 216 23.97 -11.48 27.06
CA PRO A 216 25.33 -11.87 26.72
C PRO A 216 25.42 -13.09 25.78
N ASN A 217 24.33 -13.87 25.66
CA ASN A 217 24.27 -15.08 24.86
C ASN A 217 23.58 -14.88 23.51
N TYR A 218 23.12 -13.66 23.22
CA TYR A 218 22.48 -13.37 21.95
C TYR A 218 23.48 -13.47 20.79
N LYS A 219 22.97 -13.76 19.58
CA LYS A 219 23.80 -13.96 18.37
C LYS A 219 24.60 -12.72 17.92
N THR A 220 24.29 -11.55 18.46
CA THR A 220 24.84 -10.23 18.05
C THR A 220 25.94 -9.77 18.99
N LYS A 221 26.67 -8.73 18.60
CA LYS A 221 27.71 -8.12 19.45
C LYS A 221 27.23 -6.96 20.34
N THR A 222 25.93 -6.71 20.44
CA THR A 222 25.40 -5.52 21.14
C THR A 222 25.79 -5.47 22.62
N TYR A 223 25.75 -6.60 23.34
CA TYR A 223 26.20 -6.70 24.73
C TYR A 223 27.70 -6.34 24.90
N GLN A 224 28.56 -6.86 24.02
CA GLN A 224 30.00 -6.60 24.04
C GLN A 224 30.29 -5.15 23.65
N TYR A 225 29.67 -4.67 22.56
CA TYR A 225 29.79 -3.30 22.09
C TYR A 225 29.39 -2.29 23.18
N HIS A 226 28.33 -2.58 23.94
CA HIS A 226 27.91 -1.72 25.05
C HIS A 226 28.98 -1.63 26.13
N ALA A 227 29.51 -2.77 26.58
CA ALA A 227 30.57 -2.85 27.58
C ALA A 227 31.85 -2.12 27.15
N GLU A 228 32.22 -2.24 25.88
CA GLU A 228 33.44 -1.67 25.30
C GLU A 228 33.32 -0.16 25.05
N THR A 229 32.14 0.31 24.62
CA THR A 229 31.94 1.71 24.18
C THR A 229 31.49 2.62 25.30
N TYR A 230 30.54 2.16 26.12
CA TYR A 230 29.90 2.97 27.17
C TYR A 230 30.35 2.55 28.58
N GLY A 231 30.84 1.32 28.73
CA GLY A 231 31.26 0.76 30.00
C GLY A 231 30.13 0.00 30.70
N LYS A 232 30.51 -1.00 31.51
CA LYS A 232 29.59 -1.93 32.20
C LYS A 232 28.63 -1.28 33.21
N ASN A 233 28.89 -0.04 33.60
CA ASN A 233 28.06 0.70 34.55
C ASN A 233 27.11 1.69 33.86
N PHE A 234 27.19 1.81 32.53
CA PHE A 234 26.29 2.64 31.75
C PHE A 234 24.96 1.91 31.56
N LYS A 235 23.85 2.56 31.91
CA LYS A 235 22.49 2.03 31.81
C LYS A 235 21.81 2.60 30.59
N TYR A 236 20.89 1.85 29.97
CA TYR A 236 20.19 2.29 28.76
C TYR A 236 19.52 3.67 28.91
N ASP A 237 18.87 3.92 30.04
CA ASP A 237 18.17 5.19 30.30
C ASP A 237 19.11 6.40 30.34
N GLN A 238 20.42 6.22 30.54
CA GLN A 238 21.37 7.31 30.46
C GLN A 238 21.52 7.85 29.03
N PHE A 239 21.11 7.11 27.99
CA PHE A 239 21.04 7.66 26.63
C PHE A 239 20.01 8.78 26.48
N MET A 240 19.03 8.90 27.38
CA MET A 240 18.03 9.97 27.33
C MET A 240 18.64 11.37 27.35
N SER A 241 19.80 11.57 28.00
CA SER A 241 20.47 12.89 28.04
C SER A 241 21.07 13.30 26.70
N ASN A 242 21.30 12.35 25.80
CA ASN A 242 21.92 12.56 24.51
C ASN A 242 20.91 12.51 23.36
N PHE A 243 19.67 12.12 23.64
CA PHE A 243 18.54 12.24 22.72
C PHE A 243 18.08 13.71 22.67
N SER A 244 18.09 14.32 21.49
CA SER A 244 17.75 15.74 21.29
C SER A 244 16.96 15.94 20.00
N ASP A 245 16.44 17.15 19.79
CA ASP A 245 15.71 17.55 18.59
C ASP A 245 16.45 18.64 17.79
N ALA A 246 17.75 18.81 18.01
CA ALA A 246 18.54 19.91 17.43
C ALA A 246 18.62 19.88 15.88
N GLY A 247 18.41 18.72 15.27
CA GLY A 247 18.31 18.53 13.82
C GLY A 247 16.91 18.13 13.35
N TYR A 248 15.91 18.22 14.23
CA TYR A 248 14.52 17.90 13.94
C TYR A 248 13.77 19.14 13.47
N ASP A 249 13.45 19.17 12.18
CA ASP A 249 12.49 20.11 11.62
C ASP A 249 11.29 19.32 11.07
N PRO A 250 10.11 19.38 11.72
CA PRO A 250 8.94 18.64 11.28
C PRO A 250 8.44 19.11 9.90
N LYS A 251 8.67 20.36 9.51
CA LYS A 251 8.32 20.85 8.17
C LYS A 251 9.24 20.25 7.12
N GLU A 252 10.56 20.25 7.36
CA GLU A 252 11.50 19.62 6.41
C GLU A 252 11.23 18.13 6.24
N TRP A 253 10.85 17.43 7.31
CA TRP A 253 10.45 16.03 7.25
C TRP A 253 9.23 15.81 6.35
N VAL A 254 8.13 16.53 6.57
CA VAL A 254 6.91 16.33 5.78
C VAL A 254 7.08 16.79 4.33
N ASP A 255 7.90 17.81 4.08
CA ASP A 255 8.27 18.23 2.73
C ASP A 255 9.06 17.11 2.02
N LEU A 256 10.03 16.49 2.69
CA LEU A 256 10.75 15.33 2.14
C LEU A 256 9.82 14.15 1.85
N PHE A 257 8.83 13.89 2.71
CA PHE A 257 7.86 12.81 2.50
C PHE A 257 6.96 13.10 1.30
N ALA A 258 6.54 14.36 1.12
CA ALA A 258 5.78 14.80 -0.05
C ALA A 258 6.63 14.71 -1.33
N GLU A 259 7.90 15.13 -1.29
CA GLU A 259 8.87 14.97 -2.38
C GLU A 259 9.04 13.50 -2.78
N ALA A 260 8.99 12.57 -1.82
CA ALA A 260 9.03 11.13 -2.08
C ALA A 260 7.72 10.56 -2.68
N GLY A 261 6.63 11.33 -2.63
CA GLY A 261 5.28 10.89 -3.03
C GLY A 261 4.51 10.12 -1.93
N ALA A 262 4.88 10.23 -0.67
CA ALA A 262 4.11 9.59 0.39
C ALA A 262 2.72 10.21 0.51
N ARG A 263 1.69 9.39 0.79
CA ARG A 263 0.32 9.86 1.08
C ARG A 263 -0.11 9.61 2.52
N TYR A 264 0.75 9.01 3.33
CA TYR A 264 0.57 8.87 4.77
C TYR A 264 1.91 8.65 5.47
N MET A 265 1.93 8.86 6.78
CA MET A 265 3.10 8.59 7.62
C MET A 265 2.69 7.96 8.95
N VAL A 266 3.61 7.23 9.57
CA VAL A 266 3.40 6.52 10.84
C VAL A 266 4.67 6.65 11.70
N PRO A 267 4.81 7.68 12.55
CA PRO A 267 5.88 7.71 13.55
C PRO A 267 5.66 6.69 14.68
N VAL A 268 6.76 6.09 15.15
CA VAL A 268 6.81 5.37 16.43
C VAL A 268 6.60 6.33 17.59
N THR A 269 5.78 5.94 18.57
CA THR A 269 5.45 6.78 19.74
C THR A 269 5.99 6.24 21.07
N SER A 270 6.78 5.16 21.07
CA SER A 270 7.38 4.52 22.27
C SER A 270 8.51 5.36 22.89
N PHE A 271 8.78 5.21 24.20
CA PHE A 271 9.35 6.29 25.02
C PHE A 271 8.56 7.57 24.72
N SER A 272 7.33 7.64 25.23
CA SER A 272 6.27 8.55 24.80
C SER A 272 6.81 9.82 24.14
N LEU A 273 6.91 9.82 22.80
CA LEU A 273 7.44 10.95 22.02
C LEU A 273 6.41 12.07 21.83
N PHE A 274 5.29 11.91 22.52
CA PHE A 274 4.11 12.74 22.52
C PHE A 274 3.82 13.18 23.96
N ASN A 275 3.03 14.24 24.11
CA ASN A 275 2.55 14.70 25.40
C ASN A 275 1.53 13.71 25.98
N THR A 276 1.99 12.88 26.93
CA THR A 276 1.19 11.94 27.72
C THR A 276 1.05 12.44 29.17
N SER A 277 -0.08 12.17 29.81
CA SER A 277 -0.33 12.61 31.19
C SER A 277 0.70 12.08 32.20
N ASP A 278 1.15 12.95 33.10
CA ASP A 278 2.00 12.61 34.25
C ASP A 278 1.39 11.56 35.20
N ALA A 279 0.07 11.38 35.15
CA ALA A 279 -0.61 10.33 35.89
C ALA A 279 -0.45 8.94 35.25
N ILE A 280 -0.09 8.89 33.96
CA ILE A 280 0.10 7.66 33.19
C ILE A 280 1.58 7.26 33.18
N SER A 281 2.45 8.17 32.74
CA SER A 281 3.88 7.90 32.61
C SER A 281 4.66 9.22 32.55
N LYS A 282 5.83 9.25 33.21
CA LYS A 282 6.80 10.34 33.03
C LYS A 282 7.92 9.95 32.07
N ARG A 283 7.95 8.70 31.58
CA ARG A 283 8.93 8.23 30.58
C ARG A 283 8.56 8.74 29.18
N SER A 284 8.94 9.98 28.89
CA SER A 284 8.55 10.70 27.67
C SER A 284 9.58 11.74 27.24
N SER A 285 9.47 12.19 25.99
CA SER A 285 10.23 13.33 25.45
C SER A 285 9.85 14.66 26.10
N MET A 286 8.71 14.76 26.80
CA MET A 286 8.33 15.93 27.60
C MET A 286 9.19 16.06 28.87
N HIS A 287 9.56 14.92 29.46
CA HIS A 287 10.28 14.85 30.73
C HIS A 287 11.77 14.57 30.60
N TYR A 288 12.25 14.04 29.47
CA TYR A 288 13.67 13.76 29.24
C TYR A 288 14.07 14.11 27.80
N GLY A 289 15.37 14.27 27.55
CA GLY A 289 15.88 14.70 26.25
C GLY A 289 15.33 16.07 25.83
N PRO A 290 14.63 16.18 24.68
CA PRO A 290 14.27 17.45 24.05
C PRO A 290 13.20 18.29 24.79
N LYS A 291 12.51 17.75 25.81
CA LYS A 291 11.45 18.45 26.57
C LYS A 291 10.33 18.99 25.69
N ARG A 292 9.94 18.21 24.67
CA ARG A 292 9.06 18.63 23.59
C ARG A 292 8.13 17.50 23.15
N ASP A 293 6.94 17.87 22.72
CA ASP A 293 6.00 17.00 22.01
C ASP A 293 6.46 16.88 20.55
N LEU A 294 7.16 15.79 20.25
CA LEU A 294 7.77 15.57 18.93
C LEU A 294 6.74 15.04 17.94
N THR A 295 5.90 14.09 18.38
CA THR A 295 4.83 13.51 17.57
C THR A 295 3.80 14.58 17.19
N GLY A 296 3.32 15.37 18.15
CA GLY A 296 2.36 16.46 17.89
C GLY A 296 2.90 17.45 16.87
N ALA A 297 4.14 17.91 17.05
CA ALA A 297 4.79 18.81 16.11
C ALA A 297 4.88 18.23 14.67
N LEU A 298 5.11 16.93 14.51
CA LEU A 298 5.14 16.28 13.19
C LEU A 298 3.76 16.24 12.54
N LEU A 299 2.74 15.80 13.30
CA LEU A 299 1.39 15.65 12.78
C LEU A 299 0.77 17.01 12.44
N ASP A 300 1.04 18.03 13.26
CA ASP A 300 0.62 19.41 13.00
C ASP A 300 1.30 19.96 11.74
N ALA A 301 2.60 19.72 11.55
CA ALA A 301 3.31 20.13 10.33
C ALA A 301 2.73 19.45 9.09
N ALA A 302 2.39 18.15 9.15
CA ALA A 302 1.72 17.48 8.04
C ALA A 302 0.34 18.09 7.77
N ALA A 303 -0.47 18.34 8.80
CA ALA A 303 -1.77 18.99 8.64
C ALA A 303 -1.66 20.40 8.02
N GLN A 304 -0.64 21.17 8.42
CA GLN A 304 -0.45 22.55 7.99
C GLN A 304 0.15 22.66 6.58
N TYR A 305 1.22 21.91 6.30
CA TYR A 305 2.03 22.10 5.09
C TYR A 305 1.76 21.06 4.01
N GLN A 306 1.39 19.84 4.40
CA GLN A 306 1.20 18.71 3.48
C GLN A 306 -0.09 17.94 3.81
N PRO A 307 -1.28 18.59 3.77
CA PRO A 307 -2.53 18.00 4.28
C PRO A 307 -2.97 16.72 3.56
N HIS A 308 -2.41 16.45 2.38
CA HIS A 308 -2.61 15.21 1.63
C HIS A 308 -1.88 14.00 2.23
N ILE A 309 -0.90 14.21 3.13
CA ILE A 309 -0.25 13.17 3.91
C ILE A 309 -1.12 12.87 5.14
N ARG A 310 -1.73 11.70 5.15
CA ARG A 310 -2.54 11.20 6.26
C ARG A 310 -1.67 10.82 7.46
N ARG A 311 -2.18 11.03 8.66
CA ARG A 311 -1.39 10.97 9.90
C ARG A 311 -1.71 9.70 10.69
N GLY A 312 -0.79 8.74 10.72
CA GLY A 312 -0.86 7.56 11.58
C GLY A 312 0.01 7.68 12.82
N THR A 313 -0.11 6.73 13.73
CA THR A 313 0.78 6.56 14.89
C THR A 313 1.03 5.08 15.12
N TYR A 314 2.28 4.71 15.38
CA TYR A 314 2.64 3.36 15.78
C TYR A 314 2.62 3.19 17.28
N PHE A 315 2.14 2.05 17.76
CA PHE A 315 2.10 1.73 19.18
C PHE A 315 2.60 0.31 19.48
N SER A 316 3.64 0.17 20.30
CA SER A 316 4.08 -1.15 20.78
C SER A 316 3.18 -1.62 21.93
N LEU A 317 2.42 -2.70 21.72
CA LEU A 317 1.53 -3.23 22.76
C LEU A 317 2.28 -3.75 24.01
N PRO A 318 3.39 -4.48 23.86
CA PRO A 318 4.21 -4.88 25.00
C PRO A 318 5.31 -3.87 25.29
N GLU A 319 5.74 -3.79 26.54
CA GLU A 319 6.81 -2.88 26.98
C GLU A 319 7.96 -3.66 27.64
N TRP A 320 9.20 -3.33 27.26
CA TRP A 320 10.37 -3.89 27.91
C TRP A 320 10.53 -3.32 29.31
N PHE A 321 10.90 -4.17 30.25
CA PHE A 321 11.33 -3.77 31.59
C PHE A 321 10.35 -2.96 32.46
N ASN A 322 9.15 -2.64 31.99
CA ASN A 322 8.16 -1.88 32.74
C ASN A 322 7.60 -2.73 33.89
N PRO A 323 7.69 -2.27 35.15
CA PRO A 323 7.23 -3.05 36.31
C PRO A 323 5.75 -3.44 36.24
N ALA A 324 4.88 -2.58 35.70
CA ALA A 324 3.44 -2.88 35.56
C ALA A 324 3.16 -3.94 34.49
N TYR A 325 4.07 -4.13 33.52
CA TYR A 325 3.95 -5.17 32.49
C TYR A 325 4.43 -6.54 32.99
N ALA A 326 5.17 -6.61 34.10
CA ALA A 326 5.82 -7.85 34.56
C ALA A 326 4.86 -9.03 34.75
N LYS A 327 3.60 -8.78 35.13
CA LYS A 327 2.56 -9.84 35.27
C LYS A 327 2.15 -10.48 33.94
N TYR A 328 2.44 -9.83 32.82
CA TYR A 328 2.17 -10.30 31.45
C TYR A 328 3.39 -10.93 30.79
N LYS A 329 4.51 -11.01 31.51
CA LYS A 329 5.73 -11.64 31.03
C LYS A 329 5.42 -13.05 30.53
N ASN A 330 5.76 -13.29 29.26
CA ASN A 330 5.67 -14.61 28.66
C ASN A 330 7.08 -15.19 28.47
N PRO A 331 7.58 -16.04 29.40
CA PRO A 331 8.93 -16.58 29.34
C PRO A 331 9.13 -17.60 28.22
N THR A 332 8.06 -18.10 27.61
CA THR A 332 8.12 -19.02 26.48
C THR A 332 7.93 -18.32 25.14
N SER A 333 7.86 -16.99 25.10
CA SER A 333 7.84 -16.23 23.85
C SER A 333 9.12 -16.53 23.06
N THR A 334 8.96 -17.29 21.97
CA THR A 334 10.05 -17.67 21.07
C THR A 334 10.41 -16.57 20.07
N TRP A 335 9.68 -15.44 20.08
CA TRP A 335 9.97 -14.30 19.22
C TRP A 335 11.23 -13.57 19.66
N GLY A 336 12.35 -13.97 19.05
CA GLY A 336 13.59 -13.21 19.02
C GLY A 336 14.24 -12.94 20.38
N GLY A 337 13.91 -13.66 21.46
CA GLY A 337 14.46 -13.40 22.79
C GLY A 337 13.96 -12.08 23.42
N GLY A 338 12.69 -11.71 23.20
CA GLY A 338 12.13 -10.44 23.68
C GLY A 338 12.16 -10.25 25.20
N CYS A 339 12.44 -9.02 25.62
CA CYS A 339 12.63 -8.61 27.02
C CYS A 339 11.36 -8.03 27.69
N PHE A 340 10.17 -8.40 27.19
CA PHE A 340 8.89 -7.82 27.64
C PHE A 340 8.55 -8.21 29.09
N GLY A 341 8.40 -7.21 29.96
CA GLY A 341 8.08 -7.41 31.38
C GLY A 341 9.15 -8.13 32.21
N PHE A 342 10.39 -8.22 31.74
CA PHE A 342 11.51 -8.68 32.57
C PHE A 342 11.87 -7.61 33.62
N ASN A 343 12.50 -7.98 34.73
CA ASN A 343 13.06 -6.97 35.62
C ASN A 343 14.33 -6.41 34.96
N ASP A 344 14.52 -5.10 34.99
CA ASP A 344 15.77 -4.52 34.54
C ASP A 344 16.86 -4.74 35.59
N THR A 345 17.98 -5.31 35.15
CA THR A 345 19.16 -5.54 35.98
C THR A 345 20.39 -5.26 35.14
N ASN A 346 21.40 -4.66 35.73
CA ASN A 346 22.70 -4.55 35.09
C ASN A 346 23.20 -5.97 34.75
N PRO A 347 23.42 -6.28 33.46
CA PRO A 347 23.70 -7.64 33.02
C PRO A 347 25.13 -8.10 33.36
N TYR A 348 25.97 -7.19 33.87
CA TYR A 348 27.36 -7.47 34.24
C TYR A 348 27.55 -7.79 35.74
N ASP A 349 26.74 -7.20 36.63
CA ASP A 349 26.87 -7.36 38.08
C ASP A 349 25.58 -7.79 38.80
N GLY A 350 24.45 -7.84 38.08
CA GLY A 350 23.15 -8.26 38.59
C GLY A 350 22.41 -7.22 39.44
N SER A 351 22.92 -5.99 39.56
CA SER A 351 22.27 -4.93 40.33
C SER A 351 20.96 -4.47 39.67
N THR A 352 19.94 -4.12 40.47
CA THR A 352 18.66 -3.62 39.94
C THR A 352 18.83 -2.27 39.25
N VAL A 353 18.18 -2.11 38.10
CA VAL A 353 18.11 -0.85 37.36
C VAL A 353 16.72 -0.25 37.55
N GLU A 354 16.67 1.04 37.89
CA GLU A 354 15.42 1.79 37.98
C GLU A 354 14.85 2.02 36.58
N TYR A 355 13.55 1.77 36.40
CA TYR A 355 12.82 2.15 35.19
C TYR A 355 12.51 3.65 35.25
N THR A 356 13.34 4.46 34.58
CA THR A 356 13.26 5.92 34.68
C THR A 356 11.92 6.43 34.17
N GLY A 357 11.28 7.30 34.97
CA GLY A 357 9.98 7.90 34.65
C GLY A 357 8.78 6.99 34.92
N TYR A 358 8.96 5.87 35.62
CA TYR A 358 7.84 5.00 36.02
C TYR A 358 6.86 5.75 36.95
N VAL A 359 5.58 5.63 36.65
CA VAL A 359 4.49 6.04 37.55
C VAL A 359 3.81 4.76 38.05
N PRO A 360 3.74 4.52 39.37
CA PRO A 360 3.11 3.32 39.89
C PRO A 360 1.63 3.23 39.52
N VAL A 361 1.27 2.16 38.82
CA VAL A 361 -0.11 1.83 38.41
C VAL A 361 -0.48 0.39 38.80
N LYS A 362 -1.75 0.02 38.69
CA LYS A 362 -2.22 -1.33 39.03
C LYS A 362 -2.09 -2.31 37.88
N ASP A 363 -2.31 -1.84 36.66
CA ASP A 363 -2.42 -2.66 35.46
C ASP A 363 -1.86 -1.92 34.25
N PHE A 364 -0.81 -2.45 33.61
CA PHE A 364 -0.22 -1.80 32.44
C PHE A 364 -1.24 -1.60 31.31
N VAL A 365 -2.08 -2.59 31.02
CA VAL A 365 -2.99 -2.53 29.88
C VAL A 365 -4.08 -1.48 30.10
N THR A 366 -4.59 -1.39 31.33
CA THR A 366 -5.73 -0.52 31.69
C THR A 366 -5.29 0.89 32.08
N ASP A 367 -4.16 1.02 32.77
CA ASP A 367 -3.73 2.29 33.38
C ASP A 367 -2.62 2.99 32.57
N ILE A 368 -1.96 2.31 31.62
CA ILE A 368 -0.92 2.89 30.74
C ILE A 368 -1.30 2.75 29.27
N GLN A 369 -1.34 1.51 28.76
CA GLN A 369 -1.52 1.21 27.33
C GLN A 369 -2.79 1.87 26.77
N LEU A 370 -3.95 1.56 27.36
CA LEU A 370 -5.24 2.07 26.89
C LEU A 370 -5.34 3.61 26.98
N PRO A 371 -4.99 4.27 28.11
CA PRO A 371 -4.97 5.72 28.20
C PRO A 371 -4.05 6.39 27.16
N GLN A 372 -2.84 5.87 26.93
CA GLN A 372 -1.93 6.42 25.92
C GLN A 372 -2.47 6.28 24.49
N MET A 373 -3.03 5.11 24.15
CA MET A 373 -3.68 4.91 22.86
C MET A 373 -4.87 5.87 22.67
N ARG A 374 -5.63 6.16 23.73
CA ARG A 374 -6.70 7.18 23.72
C ARG A 374 -6.16 8.59 23.53
N GLU A 375 -5.06 8.96 24.20
CA GLU A 375 -4.42 10.26 24.00
C GLU A 375 -4.02 10.44 22.54
N LEU A 376 -3.34 9.46 21.94
CA LEU A 376 -2.98 9.47 20.51
C LEU A 376 -4.24 9.58 19.61
N ALA A 377 -5.25 8.76 19.86
CA ALA A 377 -6.47 8.75 19.07
C ALA A 377 -7.22 10.09 19.07
N TYR A 378 -7.41 10.69 20.24
CA TYR A 378 -8.30 11.83 20.44
C TYR A 378 -7.60 13.18 20.39
N ASN A 379 -6.35 13.27 20.85
CA ASN A 379 -5.64 14.55 20.93
C ASN A 379 -4.80 14.84 19.68
N TYR A 380 -4.40 13.80 18.93
CA TYR A 380 -3.45 13.94 17.80
C TYR A 380 -4.11 13.74 16.43
N ASN A 381 -5.43 13.60 16.37
CA ASN A 381 -6.15 13.31 15.14
C ASN A 381 -5.54 12.15 14.33
N THR A 382 -5.07 11.10 15.02
CA THR A 382 -4.58 9.89 14.38
C THR A 382 -5.63 9.31 13.44
N GLU A 383 -5.21 8.90 12.26
CA GLU A 383 -5.99 8.26 11.20
C GLU A 383 -5.62 6.78 11.00
N ILE A 384 -4.44 6.37 11.46
CA ILE A 384 -3.99 4.96 11.48
C ILE A 384 -3.42 4.62 12.85
N MET A 385 -3.93 3.58 13.51
CA MET A 385 -3.25 2.98 14.65
C MET A 385 -2.49 1.73 14.17
N TRP A 386 -1.17 1.84 14.10
CA TRP A 386 -0.29 0.75 13.67
C TRP A 386 0.29 0.07 14.91
N CYS A 387 -0.37 -0.98 15.41
CA CYS A 387 0.14 -1.68 16.59
C CYS A 387 1.21 -2.69 16.22
N ASP A 388 1.97 -3.19 17.20
CA ASP A 388 2.99 -4.19 16.94
C ASP A 388 3.13 -5.25 18.04
N ILE A 389 3.78 -6.36 17.65
CA ILE A 389 4.07 -7.58 18.41
C ILE A 389 2.83 -8.37 18.86
N GLY A 390 1.76 -7.70 19.26
CA GLY A 390 0.59 -8.32 19.91
C GLY A 390 0.77 -8.41 21.43
N GLY A 391 0.04 -9.32 22.06
CA GLY A 391 0.07 -9.52 23.52
C GLY A 391 -1.18 -8.97 24.22
N PRO A 392 -1.17 -8.87 25.56
CA PRO A 392 -2.29 -8.38 26.37
C PRO A 392 -2.71 -6.97 25.95
N ASN A 393 -4.01 -6.79 25.76
CA ASN A 393 -4.57 -5.56 25.23
C ASN A 393 -6.04 -5.39 25.66
N ASN A 394 -6.52 -4.14 25.58
CA ASN A 394 -7.92 -3.77 25.68
C ASN A 394 -8.45 -3.27 24.31
N SER A 395 -7.97 -3.86 23.21
CA SER A 395 -8.21 -3.34 21.86
C SER A 395 -9.68 -3.33 21.46
N THR A 396 -10.51 -4.24 21.97
CA THR A 396 -11.96 -4.19 21.69
C THR A 396 -12.62 -2.96 22.28
N ILE A 397 -12.24 -2.58 23.50
CA ILE A 397 -12.73 -1.37 24.17
C ILE A 397 -12.25 -0.15 23.38
N PHE A 398 -10.93 -0.03 23.20
CA PHE A 398 -10.31 1.09 22.51
C PHE A 398 -10.87 1.30 21.10
N MET A 399 -10.87 0.27 20.25
CA MET A 399 -11.29 0.41 18.86
C MET A 399 -12.79 0.71 18.76
N SER A 400 -13.63 0.14 19.62
CA SER A 400 -15.06 0.47 19.60
C SER A 400 -15.33 1.95 19.91
N GLU A 401 -14.64 2.51 20.90
CA GLU A 401 -14.74 3.92 21.25
C GLU A 401 -14.20 4.82 20.14
N TRP A 402 -13.00 4.50 19.64
CA TRP A 402 -12.31 5.33 18.65
C TRP A 402 -13.01 5.33 17.29
N LEU A 403 -13.46 4.17 16.80
CA LEU A 403 -14.23 4.08 15.55
C LEU A 403 -15.54 4.88 15.63
N ASN A 404 -16.27 4.76 16.74
CA ASN A 404 -17.51 5.51 16.94
C ASN A 404 -17.25 7.01 17.03
N TRP A 405 -16.25 7.42 17.81
CA TRP A 405 -15.87 8.82 17.95
C TRP A 405 -15.41 9.40 16.62
N ALA A 406 -14.49 8.76 15.91
CA ALA A 406 -13.98 9.23 14.62
C ALA A 406 -15.11 9.42 13.60
N ARG A 407 -16.09 8.50 13.57
CA ARG A 407 -17.30 8.66 12.77
C ARG A 407 -18.09 9.90 13.15
N THR A 408 -18.24 10.26 14.43
CA THR A 408 -18.89 11.53 14.84
C THR A 408 -18.12 12.78 14.40
N GLN A 409 -16.82 12.65 14.15
CA GLN A 409 -15.97 13.71 13.61
C GLN A 409 -15.95 13.72 12.07
N GLY A 410 -16.73 12.86 11.40
CA GLY A 410 -16.75 12.71 9.95
C GLY A 410 -15.51 12.02 9.37
N ARG A 411 -14.69 11.37 10.20
CA ARG A 411 -13.38 10.82 9.83
C ARG A 411 -13.43 9.31 9.67
N GLN A 412 -12.77 8.81 8.62
CA GLN A 412 -12.49 7.39 8.45
C GLN A 412 -11.07 7.08 8.93
N ILE A 413 -10.94 6.11 9.83
CA ILE A 413 -9.67 5.68 10.41
C ILE A 413 -9.35 4.24 9.98
N SER A 414 -8.15 3.76 10.27
CA SER A 414 -7.71 2.40 9.97
C SER A 414 -6.82 1.83 11.08
N PHE A 415 -6.75 0.51 11.21
CA PHE A 415 -5.81 -0.16 12.12
C PHE A 415 -5.31 -1.49 11.56
N ASN A 416 -4.08 -1.86 11.90
CA ASN A 416 -3.44 -3.06 11.35
C ASN A 416 -3.85 -4.35 12.09
N SER A 417 -3.47 -5.50 11.53
CA SER A 417 -3.74 -6.83 12.10
C SER A 417 -2.87 -7.20 13.31
N ARG A 418 -2.05 -6.29 13.83
CA ARG A 418 -1.17 -6.54 14.98
C ARG A 418 -1.73 -5.93 16.28
N CYS A 419 -2.88 -5.23 16.20
CA CYS A 419 -3.57 -4.65 17.36
C CYS A 419 -4.33 -5.66 18.23
N GLY A 420 -4.03 -6.97 18.18
CA GLY A 420 -4.79 -7.99 18.92
C GLY A 420 -6.19 -8.27 18.37
N LEU A 421 -6.50 -7.77 17.17
CA LEU A 421 -7.74 -7.96 16.42
C LEU A 421 -7.41 -8.34 14.97
N LYS A 422 -8.42 -8.67 14.16
CA LYS A 422 -8.22 -9.02 12.74
C LYS A 422 -7.50 -7.91 11.96
N GLY A 423 -7.80 -6.64 12.28
CA GLY A 423 -7.30 -5.49 11.55
C GLY A 423 -8.01 -5.25 10.22
N ASP A 424 -7.86 -4.04 9.69
CA ASP A 424 -8.34 -3.63 8.37
C ASP A 424 -7.39 -4.06 7.25
N PHE A 425 -6.14 -4.35 7.60
CA PHE A 425 -5.08 -4.80 6.71
C PHE A 425 -4.03 -5.63 7.45
N SER A 426 -3.42 -6.61 6.76
CA SER A 426 -2.30 -7.41 7.28
C SER A 426 -0.94 -6.78 6.96
N THR A 427 0.11 -7.13 7.73
CA THR A 427 1.41 -6.45 7.67
C THR A 427 2.62 -7.38 7.49
N PRO A 428 2.84 -7.97 6.29
CA PRO A 428 4.04 -8.77 6.03
C PRO A 428 5.30 -7.88 6.01
N GLU A 429 6.17 -8.11 6.98
CA GLU A 429 7.40 -7.35 7.20
C GLU A 429 8.57 -7.94 6.39
N TYR A 430 9.33 -7.07 5.70
CA TYR A 430 10.38 -7.40 4.72
C TYR A 430 9.97 -8.41 3.63
N ARG A 431 8.65 -8.57 3.40
CA ARG A 431 8.09 -9.60 2.51
C ARG A 431 6.98 -9.04 1.64
N THR A 432 7.01 -9.44 0.37
CA THR A 432 5.90 -9.27 -0.56
C THR A 432 5.17 -10.59 -0.78
N ASN A 433 3.93 -10.53 -1.24
CA ASN A 433 3.17 -11.72 -1.62
C ASN A 433 3.67 -12.29 -2.97
N GLY A 434 3.57 -13.61 -3.16
CA GLY A 434 3.93 -14.25 -4.43
C GLY A 434 2.97 -13.92 -5.57
N GLY A 435 1.74 -13.53 -5.26
CA GLY A 435 0.70 -13.16 -6.23
C GLY A 435 -0.28 -12.14 -5.65
N THR A 436 -1.39 -11.93 -6.36
CA THR A 436 -2.46 -11.02 -5.94
C THR A 436 -3.15 -11.52 -4.66
N VAL A 437 -3.36 -10.62 -3.70
CA VAL A 437 -4.14 -10.89 -2.49
C VAL A 437 -5.38 -10.00 -2.50
N VAL A 438 -6.57 -10.60 -2.38
CA VAL A 438 -7.84 -9.86 -2.41
C VAL A 438 -8.02 -9.01 -1.15
N SER A 439 -7.72 -9.56 0.02
CA SER A 439 -7.72 -8.81 1.28
C SER A 439 -6.65 -7.73 1.27
N LYS A 440 -6.93 -6.57 1.87
CA LYS A 440 -5.97 -5.48 1.96
C LYS A 440 -4.78 -5.86 2.85
N TRP A 441 -3.59 -5.43 2.44
CA TRP A 441 -2.34 -5.66 3.16
C TRP A 441 -1.36 -4.52 2.91
N GLU A 442 -0.35 -4.41 3.77
CA GLU A 442 0.70 -3.41 3.71
C GLU A 442 2.05 -4.05 4.05
N THR A 443 3.00 -4.06 3.11
CA THR A 443 4.37 -4.45 3.47
C THR A 443 5.09 -3.28 4.11
N ASN A 444 5.99 -3.59 5.03
CA ASN A 444 6.86 -2.62 5.67
C ASN A 444 8.31 -3.14 5.73
N ARG A 445 9.26 -2.21 5.68
CA ARG A 445 10.70 -2.46 5.81
C ARG A 445 11.49 -1.15 5.95
N GLY A 446 12.70 -1.25 6.51
CA GLY A 446 13.71 -0.20 6.48
C GLY A 446 14.19 0.16 5.08
N MET A 447 14.55 1.45 4.92
CA MET A 447 15.54 1.88 3.94
C MET A 447 16.91 1.26 4.26
N ASP A 448 17.24 1.13 5.54
CA ASP A 448 18.30 0.24 5.99
C ASP A 448 17.84 -1.22 5.76
N PRO A 449 18.62 -2.07 5.07
CA PRO A 449 18.22 -3.46 4.83
C PRO A 449 18.21 -4.34 6.09
N PHE A 450 18.75 -3.86 7.22
CA PHE A 450 18.96 -4.64 8.44
C PHE A 450 18.23 -4.09 9.66
N SER A 451 17.61 -2.92 9.58
CA SER A 451 17.08 -2.20 10.75
C SER A 451 15.95 -1.26 10.36
N PHE A 452 15.10 -0.88 11.31
CA PHE A 452 14.22 0.27 11.16
C PHE A 452 14.88 1.52 11.76
N GLY A 453 15.33 1.44 13.02
CA GLY A 453 16.09 2.52 13.65
C GLY A 453 17.42 2.78 12.95
N TYR A 454 17.93 4.02 13.03
CA TYR A 454 19.23 4.39 12.46
C TYR A 454 20.34 3.45 12.95
N ASN A 455 21.10 2.88 12.01
CA ASN A 455 22.23 2.00 12.32
C ASN A 455 23.52 2.55 11.68
N TYR A 456 24.45 3.05 12.50
CA TYR A 456 25.72 3.60 11.99
C TYR A 456 26.64 2.51 11.40
N GLN A 457 26.37 1.23 11.69
CA GLN A 457 27.12 0.10 11.12
C GLN A 457 26.76 -0.16 9.64
N THR A 458 25.60 0.29 9.19
CA THR A 458 25.15 0.09 7.81
C THR A 458 25.83 1.13 6.91
N PRO A 459 26.67 0.72 5.94
CA PRO A 459 27.27 1.66 5.00
C PRO A 459 26.22 2.28 4.07
N ASP A 460 26.38 3.56 3.74
CA ASP A 460 25.46 4.31 2.87
C ASP A 460 25.10 3.57 1.57
N ASN A 461 26.07 2.90 0.94
CA ASN A 461 25.83 2.18 -0.32
C ASN A 461 24.96 0.91 -0.20
N GLN A 462 24.54 0.53 1.01
CA GLN A 462 23.62 -0.60 1.24
C GLN A 462 22.17 -0.15 1.48
N TYR A 463 21.94 1.13 1.75
CA TYR A 463 20.58 1.66 1.87
C TYR A 463 19.84 1.54 0.54
N LEU A 464 18.51 1.41 0.61
CA LEU A 464 17.68 1.41 -0.58
C LEU A 464 17.84 2.72 -1.35
N ASP A 465 18.13 2.58 -2.65
CA ASP A 465 18.14 3.69 -3.60
C ASP A 465 16.75 3.89 -4.23
N GLY A 466 16.62 4.94 -5.05
CA GLY A 466 15.37 5.25 -5.74
C GLY A 466 14.85 4.09 -6.61
N ASN A 467 15.74 3.30 -7.22
CA ASN A 467 15.35 2.13 -8.01
C ASN A 467 14.68 1.09 -7.11
N ALA A 468 15.33 0.67 -6.03
CA ALA A 468 14.80 -0.37 -5.16
C ALA A 468 13.47 0.01 -4.50
N ILE A 469 13.29 1.29 -4.13
CA ILE A 469 12.04 1.83 -3.60
C ILE A 469 10.93 1.72 -4.64
N VAL A 470 11.15 2.23 -5.86
CA VAL A 470 10.17 2.21 -6.96
C VAL A 470 9.79 0.77 -7.33
N GLN A 471 10.77 -0.12 -7.42
CA GLN A 471 10.55 -1.55 -7.73
C GLN A 471 9.66 -2.23 -6.68
N SER A 472 9.87 -1.89 -5.40
CA SER A 472 9.10 -2.42 -4.28
C SER A 472 7.68 -1.87 -4.29
N LEU A 473 7.51 -0.58 -4.55
CA LEU A 473 6.19 0.07 -4.66
C LEU A 473 5.35 -0.54 -5.78
N VAL A 474 5.90 -0.60 -7.00
CA VAL A 474 5.18 -1.12 -8.18
C VAL A 474 4.79 -2.58 -7.99
N ASP A 475 5.68 -3.43 -7.46
CA ASP A 475 5.37 -4.83 -7.18
C ASP A 475 4.27 -5.00 -6.12
N THR A 476 4.29 -4.15 -5.09
CA THR A 476 3.34 -4.21 -3.98
C THR A 476 1.94 -3.76 -4.43
N VAL A 477 1.86 -2.63 -5.14
CA VAL A 477 0.58 -2.04 -5.59
C VAL A 477 -0.13 -2.95 -6.59
N SER A 478 0.61 -3.57 -7.52
CA SER A 478 0.01 -4.51 -8.49
C SER A 478 -0.59 -5.76 -7.84
N LYS A 479 -0.21 -6.06 -6.60
CA LYS A 479 -0.69 -7.19 -5.79
C LYS A 479 -1.69 -6.76 -4.72
N ASN A 480 -2.27 -5.57 -4.86
CA ASN A 480 -3.26 -4.94 -3.97
C ASN A 480 -2.70 -4.41 -2.63
N GLY A 481 -1.38 -4.38 -2.46
CA GLY A 481 -0.75 -3.92 -1.22
C GLY A 481 -0.58 -2.40 -1.15
N ASN A 482 -0.30 -1.89 0.05
CA ASN A 482 0.41 -0.64 0.27
C ASN A 482 1.86 -0.92 0.68
N PHE A 483 2.75 0.04 0.46
CA PHE A 483 4.15 -0.02 0.87
C PHE A 483 4.44 1.08 1.90
N LEU A 484 4.77 0.67 3.11
CA LEU A 484 5.18 1.53 4.21
C LEU A 484 6.70 1.45 4.37
N LEU A 485 7.41 2.41 3.80
CA LEU A 485 8.88 2.45 3.82
C LEU A 485 9.37 3.19 5.07
N ASP A 486 10.23 2.55 5.84
CA ASP A 486 10.77 3.13 7.06
C ASP A 486 12.05 3.94 6.85
N ILE A 487 12.14 5.06 7.56
CA ILE A 487 13.37 5.81 7.80
C ILE A 487 13.77 5.75 9.28
N GLY A 488 15.08 5.76 9.51
CA GLY A 488 15.70 5.88 10.83
C GLY A 488 16.44 7.20 10.99
N PRO A 489 15.85 8.23 11.60
CA PRO A 489 16.55 9.48 11.94
C PRO A 489 17.63 9.26 13.01
N THR A 490 18.66 10.10 12.98
CA THR A 490 19.73 10.13 14.00
C THR A 490 19.21 10.63 15.35
N HIS A 491 19.95 10.45 16.42
CA HIS A 491 19.54 10.83 17.78
C HIS A 491 19.16 12.30 18.01
N ASN A 492 19.57 13.21 17.11
CA ASN A 492 19.21 14.63 17.15
C ASN A 492 18.04 14.99 16.21
N GLY A 493 17.48 14.02 15.48
CA GLY A 493 16.34 14.19 14.57
C GLY A 493 16.70 14.53 13.12
N SER A 494 17.98 14.52 12.75
CA SER A 494 18.37 14.64 11.34
C SER A 494 18.10 13.34 10.58
N ILE A 495 17.53 13.44 9.38
CA ILE A 495 17.40 12.29 8.47
C ILE A 495 18.73 12.13 7.72
N PRO A 496 19.40 10.96 7.76
CA PRO A 496 20.65 10.73 7.04
C PRO A 496 20.55 11.11 5.55
N GLN A 497 21.59 11.77 5.01
CA GLN A 497 21.58 12.28 3.64
C GLN A 497 21.33 11.18 2.60
N ILE A 498 21.84 9.97 2.83
CA ILE A 498 21.59 8.81 1.96
C ILE A 498 20.11 8.44 1.88
N MET A 499 19.38 8.50 3.00
CA MET A 499 17.94 8.27 3.02
C MET A 499 17.20 9.38 2.28
N GLN A 500 17.54 10.65 2.53
CA GLN A 500 16.92 11.77 1.82
C GLN A 500 17.13 11.67 0.30
N LYS A 501 18.35 11.29 -0.12
CA LYS A 501 18.67 11.09 -1.54
C LYS A 501 17.82 9.97 -2.14
N GLY A 502 17.74 8.80 -1.49
CA GLY A 502 16.93 7.67 -1.95
C GLY A 502 15.45 8.03 -2.10
N LEU A 503 14.89 8.76 -1.13
CA LEU A 503 13.51 9.26 -1.15
C LEU A 503 13.26 10.24 -2.30
N ARG A 504 14.12 11.24 -2.50
CA ARG A 504 14.00 12.19 -3.62
C ARG A 504 14.18 11.52 -4.98
N ASP A 505 15.13 10.58 -5.08
CA ASP A 505 15.35 9.80 -6.30
C ASP A 505 14.11 8.96 -6.64
N ALA A 506 13.49 8.32 -5.66
CA ALA A 506 12.23 7.60 -5.84
C ALA A 506 11.09 8.54 -6.24
N GLY A 507 10.94 9.66 -5.51
CA GLY A 507 9.94 10.69 -5.76
C GLY A 507 9.97 11.27 -7.17
N SER A 508 11.16 11.47 -7.72
CA SER A 508 11.36 11.92 -9.11
C SER A 508 10.78 10.97 -10.16
N TRP A 509 10.55 9.70 -9.81
CA TRP A 509 9.82 8.74 -10.61
C TRP A 509 8.36 8.62 -10.17
N ILE A 510 8.09 8.51 -8.87
CA ILE A 510 6.74 8.27 -8.34
C ILE A 510 5.76 9.39 -8.72
N LEU A 511 6.16 10.65 -8.59
CA LEU A 511 5.27 11.79 -8.81
C LEU A 511 4.78 11.89 -10.28
N PRO A 512 5.65 11.84 -11.31
CA PRO A 512 5.20 11.82 -12.71
C PRO A 512 4.38 10.59 -13.10
N HIS A 513 4.51 9.48 -12.37
CA HIS A 513 3.79 8.22 -12.60
C HIS A 513 2.58 8.03 -11.69
N GLY A 514 2.23 9.04 -10.89
CA GLY A 514 1.26 8.92 -9.80
C GLY A 514 -0.11 8.40 -10.25
N GLU A 515 -0.56 8.76 -11.45
CA GLU A 515 -1.82 8.26 -12.04
C GLU A 515 -1.87 6.72 -12.16
N ALA A 516 -0.73 6.06 -12.36
CA ALA A 516 -0.66 4.60 -12.46
C ALA A 516 -0.48 3.90 -11.10
N ILE A 517 -0.22 4.66 -10.04
CA ILE A 517 0.01 4.15 -8.69
C ILE A 517 -1.19 4.45 -7.80
N TYR A 518 -1.46 5.72 -7.55
CA TYR A 518 -2.49 6.15 -6.62
C TYR A 518 -3.89 6.02 -7.21
N ASP A 519 -4.88 5.85 -6.33
CA ASP A 519 -6.30 5.75 -6.73
C ASP A 519 -6.59 4.59 -7.71
N THR A 520 -5.61 3.74 -7.99
CA THR A 520 -5.73 2.56 -8.84
C THR A 520 -6.24 1.35 -8.06
N ARG A 521 -6.59 0.31 -8.82
CA ARG A 521 -6.86 -1.04 -8.34
C ARG A 521 -5.84 -2.01 -8.93
N TYR A 522 -5.64 -3.12 -8.24
CA TYR A 522 -4.94 -4.27 -8.79
C TYR A 522 -5.75 -4.85 -9.96
N TRP A 523 -5.09 -5.51 -10.90
CA TRP A 523 -5.78 -6.28 -11.92
C TRP A 523 -6.06 -7.70 -11.43
N SER A 524 -7.31 -8.11 -11.46
CA SER A 524 -7.77 -9.39 -10.89
C SER A 524 -7.24 -10.63 -11.62
N ALA A 525 -6.82 -10.51 -12.88
CA ALA A 525 -6.37 -11.64 -13.68
C ALA A 525 -4.97 -12.14 -13.28
N THR A 526 -4.03 -11.22 -13.08
CA THR A 526 -2.64 -11.52 -12.69
C THR A 526 -1.94 -10.23 -12.25
N PRO A 527 -1.01 -10.27 -11.28
CA PRO A 527 -0.15 -9.14 -11.00
C PRO A 527 0.94 -8.95 -12.07
N GLY A 528 1.08 -9.89 -13.03
CA GLY A 528 2.10 -9.93 -14.08
C GLY A 528 3.23 -10.91 -13.79
N THR A 529 3.89 -11.39 -14.85
CA THR A 529 5.00 -12.35 -14.78
C THR A 529 6.34 -11.68 -15.14
N GLY A 530 7.44 -12.19 -14.58
CA GLY A 530 8.78 -11.63 -14.81
C GLY A 530 8.84 -10.14 -14.48
N ASN A 531 9.18 -9.32 -15.49
CA ASN A 531 9.31 -7.87 -15.37
C ASN A 531 7.98 -7.11 -15.48
N LEU A 532 6.86 -7.76 -15.80
CA LEU A 532 5.58 -7.08 -16.00
C LEU A 532 4.84 -6.89 -14.67
N ARG A 533 4.27 -5.70 -14.45
CA ARG A 533 3.28 -5.43 -13.38
C ARG A 533 2.12 -4.62 -13.93
N TYR A 534 0.96 -4.69 -13.27
CA TYR A 534 -0.26 -4.05 -13.74
C TYR A 534 -1.06 -3.35 -12.64
N THR A 535 -1.67 -2.23 -13.00
CA THR A 535 -2.73 -1.57 -12.23
C THR A 535 -3.81 -1.10 -13.20
N THR A 536 -4.98 -0.78 -12.67
CA THR A 536 -6.11 -0.33 -13.49
C THR A 536 -6.92 0.75 -12.78
N THR A 537 -7.55 1.61 -13.57
CA THR A 537 -8.62 2.52 -13.17
C THR A 537 -9.85 2.22 -14.02
N ASP A 538 -10.94 2.98 -13.87
CA ASP A 538 -12.06 2.89 -14.79
C ASP A 538 -11.67 3.37 -16.20
N GLY A 539 -10.82 4.40 -16.32
CA GLY A 539 -10.50 5.02 -17.62
C GLY A 539 -9.27 4.44 -18.34
N ALA A 540 -8.42 3.67 -17.65
CA ALA A 540 -7.16 3.20 -18.21
C ALA A 540 -6.59 1.95 -17.54
N PHE A 541 -5.77 1.24 -18.31
CA PHE A 541 -4.92 0.14 -17.86
C PHE A 541 -3.45 0.55 -17.90
N TYR A 542 -2.68 0.21 -16.88
CA TYR A 542 -1.26 0.55 -16.80
C TYR A 542 -0.40 -0.72 -16.86
N ILE A 543 0.60 -0.69 -17.73
CA ILE A 543 1.58 -1.74 -17.92
C ILE A 543 2.92 -1.21 -17.42
N PHE A 544 3.46 -1.83 -16.39
CA PHE A 544 4.80 -1.54 -15.91
C PHE A 544 5.77 -2.59 -16.42
N TYR A 545 6.97 -2.16 -16.83
CA TYR A 545 8.08 -3.03 -17.17
C TYR A 545 9.29 -2.68 -16.29
N LYS A 546 9.65 -3.61 -15.40
CA LYS A 546 10.58 -3.40 -14.27
C LYS A 546 12.06 -3.22 -14.65
N THR A 547 12.41 -3.33 -15.92
CA THR A 547 13.79 -3.12 -16.41
C THR A 547 13.74 -2.33 -17.70
N GLN A 548 14.88 -1.92 -18.25
CA GLN A 548 14.87 -1.26 -19.56
C GLN A 548 14.21 -2.17 -20.60
N PRO A 549 13.14 -1.72 -21.27
CA PRO A 549 12.41 -2.56 -22.21
C PRO A 549 13.18 -2.72 -23.53
N PRO A 550 12.98 -3.85 -24.24
CA PRO A 550 13.42 -3.98 -25.62
C PRO A 550 12.63 -3.04 -26.55
N SER A 551 13.13 -2.80 -27.76
CA SER A 551 12.42 -2.05 -28.79
C SER A 551 11.13 -2.72 -29.28
N THR A 552 11.02 -4.04 -29.13
CA THR A 552 9.80 -4.80 -29.35
C THR A 552 9.48 -5.61 -28.10
N LEU A 553 8.40 -5.26 -27.42
CA LEU A 553 7.91 -5.97 -26.24
C LEU A 553 6.64 -6.76 -26.62
N THR A 554 6.69 -8.08 -26.46
CA THR A 554 5.53 -8.96 -26.63
C THR A 554 5.00 -9.38 -25.27
N ILE A 555 3.72 -9.07 -25.00
CA ILE A 555 3.03 -9.35 -23.74
C ILE A 555 1.99 -10.44 -23.99
N THR A 556 2.17 -11.59 -23.35
CA THR A 556 1.27 -12.76 -23.46
C THR A 556 0.07 -12.68 -22.51
N ASP A 557 0.16 -11.86 -21.46
CA ASP A 557 -0.95 -11.62 -20.53
C ASP A 557 -2.16 -11.03 -21.29
N PRO A 558 -3.40 -11.32 -20.86
CA PRO A 558 -4.62 -10.92 -21.57
C PRO A 558 -4.97 -9.43 -21.34
N ILE A 559 -4.06 -8.53 -21.70
CA ILE A 559 -4.20 -7.07 -21.54
C ILE A 559 -5.51 -6.60 -22.18
N PRO A 560 -6.35 -5.80 -21.51
CA PRO A 560 -7.66 -5.39 -22.01
C PRO A 560 -7.61 -4.26 -23.07
N TRP A 561 -6.65 -4.32 -24.00
CA TRP A 561 -6.51 -3.41 -25.15
C TRP A 561 -7.39 -3.87 -26.33
N LEU A 562 -8.08 -2.93 -26.98
CA LEU A 562 -8.77 -3.13 -28.26
C LEU A 562 -8.23 -2.20 -29.36
N PRO A 563 -8.44 -2.53 -30.65
CA PRO A 563 -8.22 -1.58 -31.73
C PRO A 563 -8.91 -0.23 -31.43
N GLY A 564 -8.23 0.88 -31.72
CA GLY A 564 -8.71 2.23 -31.38
C GLY A 564 -8.40 2.71 -29.96
N ASP A 565 -7.91 1.85 -29.06
CA ASP A 565 -7.29 2.29 -27.81
C ASP A 565 -5.90 2.86 -28.10
N THR A 566 -5.54 3.95 -27.42
CA THR A 566 -4.21 4.56 -27.54
C THR A 566 -3.31 4.08 -26.42
N VAL A 567 -2.10 3.62 -26.77
CA VAL A 567 -1.05 3.30 -25.81
C VAL A 567 -0.01 4.41 -25.83
N THR A 568 0.29 4.99 -24.67
CA THR A 568 1.32 6.03 -24.52
C THR A 568 2.33 5.66 -23.44
N ALA A 569 3.57 6.11 -23.57
CA ALA A 569 4.48 6.19 -22.44
C ALA A 569 3.90 7.12 -21.38
N LEU A 570 3.99 6.74 -20.10
CA LEU A 570 3.61 7.57 -18.96
C LEU A 570 4.88 7.90 -18.18
N GLY A 571 5.02 9.16 -17.78
CA GLY A 571 6.17 9.67 -17.02
C GLY A 571 7.44 9.85 -17.87
N GLY A 572 8.52 10.27 -17.19
CA GLY A 572 9.80 10.57 -17.82
C GLY A 572 9.75 11.71 -18.85
N SER A 573 10.82 11.85 -19.63
CA SER A 573 10.93 12.87 -20.69
C SER A 573 10.12 12.52 -21.95
N ALA A 574 9.65 11.28 -22.07
CA ALA A 574 8.86 10.79 -23.21
C ALA A 574 7.36 10.68 -22.90
N ASN A 575 6.89 11.23 -21.78
CA ASN A 575 5.49 11.19 -21.36
C ASN A 575 4.53 11.60 -22.50
N GLY A 576 3.49 10.80 -22.72
CA GLY A 576 2.50 11.02 -23.79
C GLY A 576 2.93 10.53 -25.18
N THR A 577 4.17 10.05 -25.35
CA THR A 577 4.61 9.47 -26.63
C THR A 577 3.78 8.24 -26.96
N VAL A 578 3.13 8.23 -28.12
CA VAL A 578 2.35 7.08 -28.62
C VAL A 578 3.29 5.90 -28.89
N ILE A 579 2.90 4.73 -28.39
CA ILE A 579 3.60 3.46 -28.60
C ILE A 579 2.80 2.66 -29.64
N PRO A 580 3.32 2.50 -30.88
CA PRO A 580 2.66 1.67 -31.88
C PRO A 580 2.39 0.28 -31.32
N THR A 581 1.12 -0.10 -31.30
CA THR A 581 0.64 -1.28 -30.59
C THR A 581 -0.27 -2.09 -31.50
N GLN A 582 -0.07 -3.41 -31.53
CA GLN A 582 -0.92 -4.33 -32.27
C GLN A 582 -1.10 -5.65 -31.51
N ARG A 583 -2.27 -6.27 -31.67
CA ARG A 583 -2.49 -7.65 -31.21
C ARG A 583 -2.08 -8.63 -32.30
N THR A 584 -1.27 -9.61 -31.94
CA THR A 584 -0.87 -10.75 -32.79
C THR A 584 -1.40 -12.05 -32.18
N SER A 585 -1.15 -13.18 -32.86
CA SER A 585 -1.46 -14.51 -32.31
C SER A 585 -0.63 -14.86 -31.07
N SER A 586 0.51 -14.19 -30.86
CA SER A 586 1.43 -14.40 -29.73
C SER A 586 1.20 -13.47 -28.54
N GLY A 587 0.40 -12.40 -28.67
CA GLY A 587 0.14 -11.46 -27.59
C GLY A 587 -0.10 -10.02 -28.05
N LEU A 588 -0.05 -9.08 -27.10
CA LEU A 588 0.02 -7.64 -27.40
C LEU A 588 1.47 -7.27 -27.70
N VAL A 589 1.73 -6.65 -28.84
CA VAL A 589 3.07 -6.20 -29.24
C VAL A 589 3.15 -4.70 -29.18
N LEU A 590 4.08 -4.17 -28.37
CA LEU A 590 4.43 -2.76 -28.28
C LEU A 590 5.75 -2.53 -29.01
N GLN A 591 5.75 -1.60 -29.97
CA GLN A 591 6.96 -1.10 -30.63
C GLN A 591 7.42 0.14 -29.88
N ILE A 592 8.42 0.00 -29.02
CA ILE A 592 8.82 1.04 -28.08
C ILE A 592 9.93 1.88 -28.73
N PRO A 593 9.69 3.17 -29.04
CA PRO A 593 10.71 4.01 -29.66
C PRO A 593 11.88 4.25 -28.71
N GLN A 594 13.09 4.45 -29.26
CA GLN A 594 14.29 4.68 -28.45
C GLN A 594 14.12 5.84 -27.46
N ALA A 595 13.40 6.91 -27.85
CA ALA A 595 13.10 8.04 -26.98
C ALA A 595 12.30 7.64 -25.72
N ALA A 596 11.37 6.68 -25.82
CA ALA A 596 10.63 6.15 -24.67
C ALA A 596 11.49 5.18 -23.84
N ILE A 597 12.39 4.41 -24.48
CA ILE A 597 13.33 3.53 -23.77
C ILE A 597 14.32 4.35 -22.93
N SER A 598 14.92 5.40 -23.50
CA SER A 598 15.90 6.24 -22.79
C SER A 598 15.26 7.37 -21.97
N GLY A 599 13.97 7.61 -22.15
CA GLY A 599 13.26 8.75 -21.57
C GLY A 599 12.80 8.53 -20.13
N ASP A 600 13.01 7.34 -19.58
CA ASP A 600 12.60 7.00 -18.22
C ASP A 600 13.67 6.12 -17.54
N LYS A 601 13.48 5.87 -16.23
CA LYS A 601 14.41 5.12 -15.38
C LYS A 601 13.66 4.21 -14.42
N TYR A 602 14.37 3.21 -13.90
CA TYR A 602 13.88 2.23 -12.93
C TYR A 602 12.79 1.29 -13.47
N VAL A 603 11.60 1.83 -13.79
CA VAL A 603 10.44 1.09 -14.28
C VAL A 603 9.77 1.91 -15.38
N TRP A 604 9.50 1.31 -16.54
CA TRP A 604 8.80 1.98 -17.64
C TRP A 604 7.31 1.74 -17.52
N CYS A 605 6.50 2.78 -17.68
CA CYS A 605 5.05 2.67 -17.62
C CYS A 605 4.41 2.99 -18.98
N PHE A 606 3.47 2.14 -19.41
CA PHE A 606 2.65 2.35 -20.60
C PHE A 606 1.18 2.39 -20.22
N LYS A 607 0.51 3.48 -20.57
CA LYS A 607 -0.92 3.71 -20.33
C LYS A 607 -1.71 3.29 -21.56
N VAL A 608 -2.60 2.32 -21.39
CA VAL A 608 -3.67 2.03 -22.35
C VAL A 608 -4.89 2.86 -21.95
N SER A 609 -5.17 3.91 -22.71
CA SER A 609 -6.39 4.71 -22.52
C SER A 609 -7.57 4.02 -23.18
N TYR A 610 -8.66 3.80 -22.44
CA TYR A 610 -9.85 3.14 -22.97
C TYR A 610 -10.68 4.10 -23.83
N THR A 611 -10.29 4.26 -25.08
CA THR A 611 -10.96 5.13 -26.07
C THR A 611 -11.77 4.36 -27.10
N SER A 612 -11.56 3.06 -27.19
CA SER A 612 -12.19 2.20 -28.18
C SER A 612 -13.67 1.94 -27.87
N LYS A 613 -14.51 2.21 -28.87
CA LYS A 613 -15.93 1.82 -28.92
C LYS A 613 -16.16 0.47 -29.61
N TRP A 614 -15.08 -0.23 -29.97
CA TRP A 614 -15.12 -1.48 -30.73
C TRP A 614 -15.97 -2.56 -30.07
#